data_AF-A0A3D3QZT2-F1
#
_entry.id   AF-A0A3D3QZT2-F1
#
_cell.length_a   1.000
_cell.length_b   1.000
_cell.length_c   1.000
_cell.angle_alpha   90.00
_cell.angle_beta   90.00
_cell.angle_gamma   90.00
#
_symmetry.space_group_name_H-M   'P 1'
#
loop_
_entity.id
_entity.type
_entity.pdbx_description
1 polymer ?
#
loop_
_entity_poly.entity_id
_entity_poly.type
_entity_poly.pdbx_seq_one_letter_code
_entity_poly.pdbx_strand_id
1 'polypeptide(L)' 'MALLGWTLKAWVALSLPETGRWKDRRRKEKYELLRMEFHTFVTAMIRIPCQIVQTGRRLIFRLVDALQL' A
#
# COMPACT_ATOMS: atom_id res chain seq x y z
N MET A 1 10.11 15.39 -10.37
CA MET A 1 8.87 16.07 -9.92
C MET A 1 8.38 15.39 -8.66
N ALA A 2 8.68 15.96 -7.49
CA ALA A 2 8.67 15.23 -6.21
C ALA A 2 7.44 15.50 -5.32
N LEU A 3 6.61 16.50 -5.63
CA LEU A 3 5.52 16.89 -4.73
C LEU A 3 4.42 15.83 -4.61
N LEU A 4 3.90 15.30 -5.72
CA LEU A 4 2.73 14.40 -5.71
C LEU A 4 3.01 13.05 -5.02
N GLY A 5 4.19 12.48 -5.27
CA GLY A 5 4.59 11.22 -4.65
C GLY A 5 4.73 11.35 -3.13
N TRP A 6 5.28 12.47 -2.67
CA TRP A 6 5.49 12.71 -1.25
C TRP A 6 4.17 13.01 -0.52
N THR A 7 3.26 13.78 -1.11
CA THR A 7 1.91 13.99 -0.55
C THR A 7 1.08 12.72 -0.55
N LEU A 8 1.18 11.86 -1.58
CA LEU A 8 0.49 10.58 -1.62
C LEU A 8 0.94 9.67 -0.46
N LYS A 9 2.26 9.58 -0.23
CA LYS A 9 2.83 8.80 0.87
C LYS A 9 2.34 9.31 2.24
N ALA A 10 2.32 10.63 2.44
CA ALA A 10 1.80 11.25 3.65
C ALA A 10 0.30 11.01 3.84
N TRP A 11 -0.49 11.11 2.77
CA TRP A 11 -1.94 10.85 2.80
C TRP A 11 -2.26 9.41 3.18
N VAL A 12 -1.53 8.44 2.60
CA VAL A 12 -1.66 7.00 2.96
C VAL A 12 -1.29 6.76 4.42
N ALA A 13 -0.25 7.40 4.93
CA ALA A 13 0.10 7.29 6.35
C ALA A 13 -0.96 7.89 7.29
N LEU A 14 -1.65 8.96 6.85
CA LEU A 14 -2.69 9.63 7.63
C LEU A 14 -4.07 8.97 7.54
N SER A 15 -4.35 8.23 6.46
CA SER A 15 -5.62 7.51 6.29
C SER A 15 -5.72 6.23 7.13
N LEU A 16 -4.60 5.74 7.68
CA LEU A 16 -4.57 4.58 8.57
C LEU A 16 -5.20 4.92 9.93
N PRO A 17 -6.34 4.31 10.30
CA PRO A 17 -6.95 4.55 11.60
C PRO A 17 -6.11 3.90 12.70
N GLU A 18 -5.62 4.73 13.64
CA GLU A 18 -4.90 4.30 14.85
C GLU A 18 -5.85 3.87 15.99
N THR A 19 -7.09 3.52 15.67
CA THR A 19 -8.12 3.18 16.64
C THR A 19 -8.39 1.66 16.64
N GLY A 20 -8.63 1.11 17.84
CA GLY A 20 -9.02 -0.29 18.04
C GLY A 20 -7.90 -1.24 18.49
N ARG A 21 -8.20 -2.55 18.45
CA ARG A 21 -7.37 -3.66 18.98
C ARG A 21 -5.96 -3.77 18.37
N TRP A 22 -5.76 -3.21 17.18
CA TRP A 22 -4.51 -3.30 16.42
C TRP A 22 -3.71 -1.99 16.41
N LYS A 23 -3.99 -1.09 17.37
CA LYS A 23 -3.38 0.24 17.45
C LYS A 23 -1.85 0.22 17.41
N ASP A 24 -1.21 -0.65 18.19
CA ASP A 24 0.26 -0.72 18.22
C ASP A 24 0.86 -1.22 16.90
N ARG A 25 0.22 -2.20 16.27
CA ARG A 25 0.60 -2.69 14.94
C ARG A 25 0.44 -1.60 13.88
N ARG A 26 -0.72 -0.92 13.87
CA ARG A 26 -1.03 0.19 12.96
C ARG A 26 -0.06 1.35 13.12
N ARG A 27 0.32 1.65 14.37
CA ARG A 27 1.30 2.69 14.69
C ARG A 27 2.67 2.33 14.11
N LYS A 28 3.10 1.07 14.27
CA LYS A 28 4.35 0.58 13.68
C LYS A 28 4.34 0.67 12.15
N GLU A 29 3.28 0.17 11.51
CA GLU A 29 3.09 0.24 10.05
C GLU A 29 3.13 1.69 9.55
N LYS A 30 2.50 2.63 10.27
CA LYS A 30 2.54 4.06 9.95
C LYS A 30 3.94 4.66 10.06
N TYR A 31 4.69 4.33 11.12
CA TYR A 31 6.08 4.77 11.28
C TYR A 31 7.00 4.21 10.18
N GLU A 32 6.81 2.95 9.80
CA GLU A 32 7.54 2.31 8.71
C GLU A 32 7.23 3.00 7.37
N LEU A 33 5.95 3.24 7.07
CA LEU A 33 5.54 3.97 5.87
C LEU A 33 6.11 5.38 5.83
N LEU A 34 6.15 6.11 6.94
CA LEU A 34 6.74 7.46 6.98
C LEU A 34 8.26 7.44 6.75
N ARG A 35 8.96 6.47 7.34
CA ARG A 35 10.43 6.36 7.27
C ARG A 35 10.98 5.74 5.99
N MET A 36 10.18 4.97 5.25
CA MET A 36 10.68 4.28 4.05
C MET A 36 11.03 5.23 2.91
N GLU A 37 12.00 4.87 2.08
CA GLU A 37 12.27 5.62 0.85
C GLU A 37 11.09 5.55 -0.13
N PHE A 38 10.88 6.63 -0.91
CA PHE A 38 9.74 6.71 -1.84
C PHE A 38 9.71 5.54 -2.84
N HIS A 39 10.88 5.10 -3.32
CA HIS A 39 10.98 3.94 -4.19
C HIS A 39 10.48 2.65 -3.52
N THR A 40 10.85 2.42 -2.26
CA THR A 40 10.39 1.27 -1.47
C THR A 40 8.89 1.34 -1.22
N PHE A 41 8.35 2.55 -0.98
CA PHE A 41 6.90 2.75 -0.89
C PHE A 41 6.18 2.34 -2.17
N VAL A 42 6.67 2.75 -3.33
CA VAL A 42 6.10 2.35 -4.62
C VAL A 42 6.14 0.83 -4.79
N THR A 43 7.25 0.18 -4.45
CA THR A 43 7.36 -1.28 -4.56
C THR A 43 6.41 -2.02 -3.63
N ALA A 44 6.31 -1.58 -2.37
CA ALA A 44 5.51 -2.27 -1.36
C ALA A 44 4.00 -1.99 -1.47
N MET A 45 3.60 -0.77 -1.83
CA MET A 45 2.19 -0.33 -1.79
C MET A 45 1.54 -0.20 -3.16
N ILE A 46 2.32 0.04 -4.22
CA ILE A 46 1.78 0.33 -5.56
C ILE A 46 2.05 -0.84 -6.51
N ARG A 47 3.26 -1.40 -6.52
CA ARG A 47 3.67 -2.51 -7.39
C ARG A 47 3.32 -3.86 -6.76
N ILE A 48 2.08 -4.01 -6.33
CA ILE A 48 1.59 -5.27 -5.81
C ILE A 48 1.22 -6.17 -6.99
N PRO A 49 1.74 -7.40 -7.09
CA PRO A 49 1.35 -8.32 -8.16
C PRO A 49 -0.15 -8.61 -8.06
N CYS A 50 -0.90 -8.14 -9.05
CA CYS A 50 -2.31 -8.43 -9.18
C CYS A 50 -2.60 -8.96 -10.59
N GLN A 51 -3.39 -10.03 -10.62
CA GLN A 51 -3.96 -10.55 -11.84
C GLN A 51 -5.29 -9.84 -12.09
N ILE A 52 -5.36 -9.10 -13.20
CA ILE A 52 -6.58 -8.44 -13.65
C ILE A 52 -7.27 -9.40 -14.61
N VAL A 53 -8.41 -9.95 -14.21
CA VAL A 53 -9.23 -10.84 -15.03
C VAL A 53 -10.47 -10.08 -15.48
N GLN A 54 -10.64 -9.91 -16.78
CA GLN A 54 -11.88 -9.42 -17.36
C GLN A 54 -12.80 -10.62 -17.62
N THR A 55 -13.97 -10.64 -16.99
CA THR A 55 -15.00 -11.66 -17.20
C THR A 55 -16.31 -10.98 -17.56
N GLY A 56 -16.73 -11.05 -18.82
CA GLY A 56 -17.97 -10.43 -19.30
C GLY A 56 -18.02 -8.94 -18.98
N ARG A 57 -18.92 -8.53 -18.06
CA ARG A 57 -19.07 -7.14 -17.57
C ARG A 57 -18.42 -6.89 -16.21
N ARG A 58 -17.52 -7.76 -15.74
CA ARG A 58 -16.85 -7.66 -14.43
C ARG A 58 -15.32 -7.61 -14.60
N LEU A 59 -14.70 -6.67 -13.90
CA LEU A 59 -13.25 -6.59 -13.70
C LEU A 59 -12.94 -7.20 -12.33
N ILE A 60 -12.25 -8.34 -12.31
CA ILE A 60 -11.85 -9.04 -11.10
C ILE A 60 -10.37 -8.77 -10.87
N PHE A 61 -10.06 -8.14 -9.74
CA PHE A 61 -8.69 -7.94 -9.27
C PHE A 61 -8.35 -9.06 -8.29
N ARG A 62 -7.51 -10.00 -8.72
CA ARG A 62 -6.99 -11.06 -7.86
C ARG A 62 -5.59 -10.70 -7.41
N LEU A 63 -5.39 -10.56 -6.11
CA LEU A 63 -4.05 -10.50 -5.52
C LEU A 63 -3.40 -11.87 -5.71
N VAL A 64 -2.31 -11.91 -6.46
CA VAL A 64 -1.52 -13.13 -6.61
C VAL A 64 -0.44 -13.03 -5.55
N ASP A 65 -0.38 -14.03 -4.66
CA ASP A 65 0.60 -14.03 -3.59
C ASP A 65 2.01 -13.98 -4.20
N ALA A 66 2.81 -13.00 -3.77
CA ALA A 66 4.15 -12.74 -4.31
C ALA A 66 5.20 -13.70 -3.73
N LEU A 67 4.77 -14.81 -3.12
CA LEU A 67 5.59 -15.81 -2.47
C LEU A 67 5.98 -16.92 -3.45
N GLN A 68 6.69 -16.55 -4.52
CA GLN A 68 7.52 -17.47 -5.30
C GLN A 68 8.79 -16.73 -5.71
N LEU A 69 9.71 -16.62 -4.74
CA LEU A 69 11.16 -16.65 -5.01
C LEU A 69 11.61 -18.10 -4.93
#